data_AF-A0A0D0CV72-F1
#
_entry.id   AF-A0A0D0CV72-F1
#
_cell.length_a   1.000
_cell.length_b   1.000
_cell.length_c   1.000
_cell.angle_alpha   90.00
_cell.angle_beta   90.00
_cell.angle_gamma   90.00
#
_symmetry.space_group_name_H-M   'P 1'
#
loop_
_entity.id
_entity.type
_entity.pdbx_description
1 polymer ?
#
loop_
_entity_poly.entity_id
_entity_poly.type
_entity_poly.pdbx_seq_one_letter_code
_entity_poly.pdbx_strand_id
1 'polypeptide(L)'
;MAQLDSPDQTVQNESARVIQDIQRSQDAETDKKKDSKSRFQARQAKKAAALAESYSPSNAEADARLAKEAQQEETDIKRICDELNVQIHEINPDGHCLYSAIADQLALLSILSPPQANYATTRLAACNYIYTHPDDFIPFLPSTSGEDGPGALNAGIISPKEFEYYCQAIRDTAEWGGEPEILALSRAYNVPIHVIQSGTPPVVIHNPSGTPYDGDLREKRVVRISYHRHMYGLGEHYNSLRPQSKISSLSHSIQNILA
;
A
#
# COMPACT_ATOMS: atom_id res chain seq x y z
N MET A 1 -15.32 2.80 35.53
CA MET A 1 -14.06 2.04 35.67
C MET A 1 -14.30 0.65 35.11
N ALA A 2 -13.99 0.45 33.83
CA ALA A 2 -13.91 -0.87 33.21
C ALA A 2 -12.50 -0.94 32.61
N GLN A 3 -11.63 -1.74 33.24
CA GLN A 3 -10.31 -2.05 32.69
C GLN A 3 -10.53 -2.93 31.47
N LEU A 4 -10.18 -2.41 30.29
CA LEU A 4 -10.03 -3.19 29.07
C LEU A 4 -8.57 -3.62 29.05
N ASP A 5 -8.31 -4.91 29.34
CA ASP A 5 -6.98 -5.49 29.15
C ASP A 5 -6.65 -5.50 27.65
N SER A 6 -5.50 -4.91 27.30
CA SER A 6 -5.02 -4.85 25.91
C SER A 6 -4.81 -6.26 25.34
N PRO A 7 -5.16 -6.52 24.07
CA PRO A 7 -4.92 -7.79 23.39
C PRO A 7 -3.47 -8.28 23.47
N ASP A 8 -2.50 -7.36 23.55
CA ASP A 8 -1.08 -7.64 23.71
C ASP A 8 -0.72 -8.34 25.02
N GLN A 9 -1.41 -8.01 26.12
CA GLN A 9 -1.12 -8.62 27.42
C GLN A 9 -1.54 -10.09 27.44
N THR A 10 -2.64 -10.41 26.76
CA THR A 10 -3.16 -11.77 26.62
C THR A 10 -2.23 -12.61 25.76
N VAL A 11 -1.75 -12.06 24.64
CA VAL A 11 -0.79 -12.73 23.74
C VAL A 11 0.57 -12.91 24.41
N GLN A 12 1.04 -11.94 25.20
CA GLN A 12 2.27 -12.06 26.00
C GLN A 12 2.16 -13.11 27.12
N ASN A 13 1.01 -13.19 27.78
CA ASN A 13 0.77 -14.19 28.82
C ASN A 13 0.61 -15.60 28.25
N GLU A 14 -0.03 -15.74 27.08
CA GLU A 14 -0.14 -17.03 26.37
C GLU A 14 1.20 -17.51 25.85
N SER A 15 2.01 -16.61 25.27
CA SER A 15 3.36 -16.95 24.80
C SER A 15 4.31 -17.27 25.96
N ALA A 16 4.24 -16.56 27.09
CA ALA A 16 5.01 -16.89 28.29
C ALA A 16 4.61 -18.25 28.88
N ARG A 17 3.31 -18.61 28.87
CA ARG A 17 2.84 -19.94 29.30
C ARG A 17 3.35 -21.06 28.40
N VAL A 18 3.31 -20.86 27.08
CA VAL A 18 3.83 -21.83 26.11
C VAL A 18 5.34 -22.04 26.30
N ILE A 19 6.10 -20.99 26.59
CA ILE A 19 7.54 -21.09 26.92
C ILE A 19 7.74 -21.89 28.22
N GLN A 20 6.95 -21.63 29.26
CA GLN A 20 7.04 -22.35 30.53
C GLN A 20 6.70 -23.84 30.41
N ASP A 21 5.71 -24.20 29.60
CA ASP A 21 5.31 -25.58 29.33
C ASP A 21 6.37 -26.33 28.49
N ILE A 22 7.04 -25.63 27.57
CA ILE A 22 8.21 -26.16 26.82
C ILE A 22 9.40 -26.40 27.76
N GLN A 23 9.67 -25.48 28.69
CA GLN A 23 10.74 -25.63 29.68
C GLN A 23 10.47 -26.82 30.62
N ARG A 24 9.23 -26.97 31.11
CA ARG A 24 8.81 -28.12 31.93
C ARG A 24 8.91 -29.47 31.22
N SER A 25 8.79 -29.46 29.89
CA SER A 25 8.91 -30.67 29.06
C SER A 25 10.37 -31.06 28.79
N GLN A 26 11.35 -30.19 29.06
CA GLN A 26 12.79 -30.48 28.89
C GLN A 26 13.43 -31.15 30.10
N ASP A 27 12.86 -31.01 31.30
CA ASP A 27 13.39 -31.63 32.54
C ASP A 27 12.97 -33.09 32.72
N ALA A 28 12.09 -33.60 31.85
CA ALA A 28 11.54 -34.95 31.94
C ALA A 28 11.76 -35.75 30.64
N GLU A 29 13.02 -35.99 30.24
CA GLU A 29 13.39 -37.23 29.52
C GLU A 29 14.91 -37.41 29.38
N THR A 30 15.48 -38.16 30.31
CA THR A 30 16.66 -38.99 30.04
C THR A 30 16.21 -40.24 29.28
N ASP A 31 16.79 -40.45 28.08
CA ASP A 31 16.96 -41.74 27.40
C ASP A 31 15.77 -42.36 26.63
N LYS A 32 15.65 -42.07 25.31
CA LYS A 32 15.72 -43.05 24.18
C LYS A 32 15.07 -42.59 22.86
N LYS A 33 15.76 -42.94 21.75
CA LYS A 33 15.35 -43.09 20.33
C LYS A 33 14.86 -41.85 19.55
N LYS A 34 15.60 -41.55 18.46
CA LYS A 34 15.37 -40.51 17.44
C LYS A 34 14.02 -40.70 16.73
N ASP A 35 12.96 -40.08 17.25
CA ASP A 35 11.65 -39.97 16.59
C ASP A 35 11.60 -38.77 15.61
N SER A 36 10.93 -38.98 14.48
CA SER A 36 10.64 -37.99 13.44
C SER A 36 9.98 -36.71 13.97
N LYS A 37 9.20 -36.83 15.06
CA LYS A 37 8.58 -35.71 15.78
C LYS A 37 9.58 -34.73 16.36
N SER A 38 10.73 -35.19 16.88
CA SER A 38 11.74 -34.30 17.47
C SER A 38 12.47 -33.46 16.42
N ARG A 39 12.65 -34.00 15.21
CA ARG A 39 13.21 -33.24 14.07
C ARG A 39 12.23 -32.19 13.53
N PHE A 40 10.93 -32.49 13.54
CA PHE A 40 9.89 -31.53 13.14
C PHE A 40 9.78 -30.38 14.16
N GLN A 41 9.77 -30.71 15.47
CA GLN A 41 9.81 -29.70 16.54
C GLN A 41 11.09 -28.86 16.47
N ALA A 42 12.26 -29.47 16.21
CA ALA A 42 13.50 -28.72 16.01
C ALA A 42 13.45 -27.79 14.80
N ARG A 43 12.79 -28.19 13.70
CA ARG A 43 12.56 -27.33 12.53
C ARG A 43 11.59 -26.18 12.81
N GLN A 44 10.50 -26.44 13.54
CA GLN A 44 9.58 -25.38 13.98
C GLN A 44 10.25 -24.41 14.95
N ALA A 45 11.00 -24.91 15.93
CA ALA A 45 11.74 -24.08 16.88
C ALA A 45 12.79 -23.22 16.17
N LYS A 46 13.50 -23.77 15.18
CA LYS A 46 14.46 -22.99 14.38
C LYS A 46 13.78 -21.94 13.50
N LYS A 47 12.59 -22.23 12.98
CA LYS A 47 11.79 -21.27 12.19
C LYS A 47 11.18 -20.17 13.08
N ALA A 48 10.74 -20.52 14.28
CA ALA A 48 10.27 -19.57 15.28
C ALA A 48 11.41 -18.70 15.84
N ALA A 49 12.60 -19.27 16.06
CA ALA A 49 13.79 -18.54 16.47
C ALA A 49 14.27 -17.59 15.36
N ALA A 50 14.28 -18.03 14.10
CA ALA A 50 14.61 -17.16 12.97
C ALA A 50 13.57 -16.05 12.76
N LEU A 51 12.29 -16.32 13.02
CA LEU A 51 11.23 -15.31 13.01
C LEU A 51 11.42 -14.32 14.18
N ALA A 52 11.75 -14.81 15.37
CA ALA A 52 12.05 -14.00 16.56
C ALA A 52 13.32 -13.14 16.39
N GLU A 53 14.36 -13.64 15.70
CA GLU A 53 15.56 -12.87 15.35
C GLU A 53 15.29 -11.85 14.23
N SER A 54 14.29 -12.08 13.37
CA SER A 54 13.86 -11.09 12.36
C SER A 54 13.05 -9.94 12.96
N TYR A 55 12.46 -10.13 14.15
CA TYR A 55 11.96 -9.03 14.96
C TYR A 55 13.15 -8.36 15.64
N SER A 56 13.73 -7.37 14.97
CA SER A 56 14.63 -6.42 15.62
C SER A 56 13.94 -5.90 16.89
N PRO A 57 14.64 -5.76 18.03
CA PRO A 57 14.03 -5.21 19.24
C PRO A 57 13.46 -3.83 18.87
N SER A 58 12.14 -3.69 19.04
CA SER A 58 11.41 -2.43 18.84
C SER A 58 12.20 -1.31 19.51
N ASN A 59 12.76 -0.43 18.69
CA ASN A 59 13.46 0.74 19.18
C ASN A 59 12.37 1.78 19.43
N ALA A 60 12.02 2.00 20.70
CA ALA A 60 10.94 2.92 21.09
C ALA A 60 11.10 4.32 20.47
N GLU A 61 12.34 4.78 20.22
CA GLU A 61 12.59 6.04 19.54
C GLU A 61 12.26 5.99 18.04
N ALA A 62 12.52 4.86 17.37
CA ALA A 62 12.16 4.65 15.98
C ALA A 62 10.64 4.54 15.81
N ASP A 63 9.96 3.81 16.71
CA ASP A 63 8.51 3.65 16.70
C ASP A 63 7.80 4.99 16.98
N ALA A 64 8.31 5.78 17.92
CA ALA A 64 7.80 7.13 18.19
C ALA A 64 7.99 8.06 16.99
N ARG A 65 9.10 7.94 16.26
CA ARG A 65 9.35 8.72 15.04
C ARG A 65 8.36 8.34 13.93
N LEU A 66 8.17 7.04 13.68
CA LEU A 66 7.20 6.54 12.69
C LEU A 66 5.77 6.98 13.03
N ALA A 67 5.37 6.90 14.30
CA ALA A 67 4.06 7.36 14.74
C ALA A 67 3.87 8.87 14.50
N LYS A 68 4.90 9.68 14.75
CA LYS A 68 4.87 11.11 14.48
C LYS A 68 4.79 11.41 12.98
N GLU A 69 5.54 10.68 12.15
CA GLU A 69 5.51 10.81 10.69
C GLU A 69 4.13 10.44 10.13
N ALA A 70 3.51 9.36 10.62
CA ALA A 70 2.15 8.97 10.26
C ALA A 70 1.11 10.03 10.65
N GLN A 71 1.23 10.61 11.85
CA GLN A 71 0.32 11.68 12.30
C GLN A 71 0.46 12.95 11.46
N GLN A 72 1.70 13.31 11.09
CA GLN A 72 1.96 14.43 10.21
C GLN A 72 1.37 14.18 8.82
N GLU A 73 1.53 12.96 8.30
CA GLU A 73 0.98 12.54 7.01
C GLU A 73 -0.54 12.65 6.97
N GLU A 74 -1.22 12.14 8.00
CA GLU A 74 -2.67 12.27 8.13
C GLU A 74 -3.11 13.74 8.16
N THR A 75 -2.39 14.59 8.90
CA THR A 75 -2.69 16.02 9.03
C THR A 75 -2.56 16.74 7.69
N ASP A 76 -1.48 16.48 6.95
CA ASP A 76 -1.19 17.13 5.67
C ASP A 76 -2.19 16.71 4.60
N ILE A 77 -2.47 15.41 4.48
CA ILE A 77 -3.45 14.89 3.53
C ILE A 77 -4.85 15.41 3.87
N LYS A 78 -5.24 15.42 5.15
CA LYS A 78 -6.53 15.95 5.58
C LYS A 78 -6.71 17.41 5.20
N ARG A 79 -5.70 18.26 5.43
CA ARG A 79 -5.73 19.68 5.05
C ARG A 79 -6.03 19.86 3.56
N ILE A 80 -5.35 19.11 2.69
CA ILE A 80 -5.56 19.20 1.23
C ILE A 80 -6.94 18.66 0.85
N CYS A 81 -7.40 17.59 1.50
CA CYS A 81 -8.76 17.06 1.31
C CYS A 81 -9.83 18.11 1.62
N ASP A 82 -9.68 18.84 2.73
CA ASP A 82 -10.59 19.91 3.12
C ASP A 82 -10.58 21.08 2.12
N GLU A 83 -9.40 21.50 1.64
CA GLU A 83 -9.25 22.54 0.61
C GLU A 83 -9.95 22.16 -0.71
N LEU A 84 -9.98 20.86 -1.04
CA LEU A 84 -10.63 20.32 -2.24
C LEU A 84 -12.07 19.84 -2.01
N ASN A 85 -12.60 19.96 -0.79
CA ASN A 85 -13.93 19.46 -0.38
C ASN A 85 -14.14 17.96 -0.67
N VAL A 86 -13.09 17.15 -0.44
CA VAL A 86 -13.14 15.70 -0.54
C VAL A 86 -12.85 15.05 0.82
N GLN A 87 -13.17 13.77 0.94
CA GLN A 87 -12.93 12.96 2.13
C GLN A 87 -12.38 11.60 1.72
N ILE A 88 -11.57 11.01 2.60
CA ILE A 88 -11.02 9.67 2.40
C ILE A 88 -12.16 8.65 2.43
N HIS A 89 -12.17 7.78 1.43
CA HIS A 89 -12.92 6.55 1.40
C HIS A 89 -11.93 5.40 1.51
N GLU A 90 -11.93 4.74 2.66
CA GLU A 90 -11.03 3.63 2.98
C GLU A 90 -11.18 2.49 1.97
N ILE A 91 -10.06 2.10 1.38
CA ILE A 91 -9.88 0.92 0.54
C ILE A 91 -9.16 -0.13 1.39
N ASN A 92 -9.45 -1.41 1.15
CA ASN A 92 -8.77 -2.49 1.85
C ASN A 92 -7.24 -2.38 1.68
N PRO A 93 -6.47 -2.48 2.78
CA PRO A 93 -5.01 -2.41 2.75
C PRO A 93 -4.40 -3.73 2.29
N ASP A 94 -4.63 -4.05 1.03
CA ASP A 94 -4.06 -5.20 0.33
C ASP A 94 -3.26 -4.75 -0.89
N GLY A 95 -2.61 -5.68 -1.58
CA GLY A 95 -1.80 -5.37 -2.76
C GLY A 95 -2.60 -4.81 -3.94
N HIS A 96 -3.94 -4.76 -3.87
CA HIS A 96 -4.81 -4.20 -4.89
C HIS A 96 -5.26 -2.76 -4.59
N CYS A 97 -4.81 -2.15 -3.48
CA CYS A 97 -5.29 -0.85 -3.00
C CYS A 97 -5.31 0.24 -4.08
N LEU A 98 -4.22 0.44 -4.83
CA LEU A 98 -4.13 1.43 -5.92
C LEU A 98 -5.24 1.22 -6.96
N TYR A 99 -5.34 0.00 -7.46
CA TYR A 99 -6.26 -0.38 -8.53
C TYR A 99 -7.71 -0.28 -8.07
N SER A 100 -7.99 -0.65 -6.83
CA SER A 100 -9.31 -0.53 -6.19
C SER A 100 -9.69 0.94 -5.97
N ALA A 101 -8.77 1.77 -5.50
CA ALA A 101 -8.99 3.21 -5.31
C ALA A 101 -9.33 3.92 -6.63
N ILE A 102 -8.58 3.62 -7.70
CA ILE A 102 -8.85 4.17 -9.03
C ILE A 102 -10.17 3.61 -9.59
N ALA A 103 -10.45 2.31 -9.44
CA ALA A 103 -11.69 1.72 -9.91
C ALA A 103 -12.92 2.38 -9.27
N ASP A 104 -12.87 2.65 -7.97
CA ASP A 104 -13.91 3.37 -7.23
C ASP A 104 -14.17 4.77 -7.84
N GLN A 105 -13.11 5.53 -8.08
CA GLN A 105 -13.21 6.86 -8.70
C GLN A 105 -13.76 6.79 -10.13
N LEU A 106 -13.35 5.81 -10.93
CA LEU A 106 -13.87 5.62 -12.28
C LEU A 106 -15.37 5.29 -12.30
N ALA A 107 -15.88 4.57 -11.29
CA ALA A 107 -17.31 4.37 -11.10
C ALA A 107 -18.03 5.69 -10.77
N LEU A 108 -17.49 6.49 -9.85
CA LEU A 108 -18.08 7.78 -9.48
C LEU A 108 -18.15 8.75 -10.67
N LEU A 109 -17.16 8.69 -11.56
CA LEU A 109 -17.13 9.47 -12.80
C LEU A 109 -17.96 8.86 -13.94
N SER A 110 -18.63 7.72 -13.70
CA SER A 110 -19.40 6.97 -14.70
C SER A 110 -18.57 6.56 -15.94
N ILE A 111 -17.25 6.42 -15.78
CA ILE A 111 -16.34 5.91 -16.82
C ILE A 111 -16.42 4.38 -16.86
N LEU A 112 -16.51 3.75 -15.69
CA LEU A 112 -16.78 2.32 -15.54
C LEU A 112 -18.17 2.12 -14.93
N SER A 113 -18.87 1.08 -15.38
CA SER A 113 -20.09 0.63 -14.71
C SER A 113 -19.74 -0.04 -13.37
N PRO A 114 -20.64 -0.05 -12.37
CA PRO A 114 -20.34 -0.66 -11.06
C PRO A 114 -19.83 -2.12 -11.12
N PRO A 115 -20.33 -3.01 -12.00
CA PRO A 115 -19.77 -4.36 -12.13
C PRO A 115 -18.34 -4.40 -12.68
N GLN A 116 -17.97 -3.42 -13.50
CA GLN A 116 -16.64 -3.31 -14.11
C GLN A 116 -15.64 -2.56 -13.22
N ALA A 117 -16.12 -1.74 -12.28
CA ALA A 117 -15.31 -0.95 -11.37
C ALA A 117 -14.71 -1.81 -10.25
N ASN A 118 -13.74 -2.65 -10.61
CA ASN A 118 -13.00 -3.51 -9.70
C ASN A 118 -11.51 -3.50 -10.06
N TYR A 119 -10.66 -3.97 -9.13
CA TYR A 119 -9.21 -3.97 -9.31
C TYR A 119 -8.74 -4.79 -10.51
N ALA A 120 -9.45 -5.86 -10.88
CA ALA A 120 -9.03 -6.73 -11.98
C ALA A 120 -9.17 -6.01 -13.33
N THR A 121 -10.24 -5.24 -13.51
CA THR A 121 -10.44 -4.39 -14.70
C THR A 121 -9.35 -3.32 -14.80
N THR A 122 -9.02 -2.64 -13.69
CA THR A 122 -7.99 -1.60 -13.71
C THR A 122 -6.59 -2.19 -13.87
N ARG A 123 -6.27 -3.34 -13.26
CA ARG A 123 -5.01 -4.07 -13.52
C ARG A 123 -4.83 -4.43 -14.98
N LEU A 124 -5.88 -4.99 -15.59
CA LEU A 124 -5.85 -5.35 -17.00
C LEU A 124 -5.65 -4.12 -17.89
N ALA A 125 -6.32 -3.00 -17.58
CA ALA A 125 -6.18 -1.76 -18.33
C ALA A 125 -4.75 -1.19 -18.23
N ALA A 126 -4.16 -1.15 -17.02
CA ALA A 126 -2.78 -0.71 -16.81
C ALA A 126 -1.80 -1.61 -17.59
N CYS A 127 -1.92 -2.93 -17.42
CA CYS A 127 -1.10 -3.92 -18.13
C CYS A 127 -1.15 -3.73 -19.64
N ASN A 128 -2.35 -3.69 -20.23
CA ASN A 128 -2.51 -3.55 -21.67
C ASN A 128 -1.90 -2.22 -22.19
N TYR A 129 -2.06 -1.13 -21.44
CA TYR A 129 -1.53 0.16 -21.84
C TYR A 129 0.00 0.18 -21.79
N ILE A 130 0.59 -0.29 -20.68
CA ILE A 130 2.05 -0.41 -20.51
C ILE A 130 2.64 -1.29 -21.62
N TYR A 131 2.05 -2.47 -21.84
CA TYR A 131 2.52 -3.43 -22.83
C TYR A 131 2.51 -2.88 -24.27
N THR A 132 1.55 -2.01 -24.60
CA THR A 132 1.41 -1.43 -25.94
C THR A 132 2.22 -0.14 -26.14
N HIS A 133 2.82 0.42 -25.08
CA HIS A 133 3.61 1.66 -25.12
C HIS A 133 4.96 1.50 -24.37
N PRO A 134 5.74 0.44 -24.66
CA PRO A 134 6.91 0.07 -23.84
C PRO A 134 7.93 1.20 -23.67
N ASP A 135 8.18 1.99 -24.71
CA ASP A 135 9.17 3.08 -24.70
C ASP A 135 8.88 4.16 -23.64
N ASP A 136 7.61 4.36 -23.30
CA ASP A 136 7.18 5.35 -22.31
C ASP A 136 7.36 4.85 -20.86
N PHE A 137 7.44 3.52 -20.66
CA PHE A 137 7.40 2.92 -19.32
C PHE A 137 8.70 2.24 -18.94
N ILE A 138 9.37 1.54 -19.87
CA ILE A 138 10.62 0.79 -19.64
C ILE A 138 11.66 1.55 -18.80
N PRO A 139 11.90 2.86 -19.01
CA PRO A 139 12.87 3.62 -18.20
C PRO A 139 12.55 3.70 -16.70
N PHE A 140 11.30 3.46 -16.31
CA PHE A 140 10.81 3.59 -14.93
C PHE A 140 10.51 2.24 -14.27
N LEU A 141 10.64 1.13 -15.00
CA LEU A 141 10.31 -0.20 -14.48
C LEU A 141 11.49 -0.79 -13.68
N PRO A 142 11.22 -1.45 -12.55
CA PRO A 142 12.27 -2.08 -11.75
C PRO A 142 12.87 -3.27 -12.51
N SER A 143 14.19 -3.24 -12.72
CA SER A 143 14.92 -4.39 -13.25
C SER A 143 15.11 -5.43 -12.14
N THR A 144 14.68 -6.68 -12.38
CA THR A 144 14.88 -7.81 -11.44
C THR A 144 16.35 -8.16 -11.21
N SER A 145 17.23 -7.72 -12.11
CA SER A 145 18.67 -7.92 -11.98
C SER A 145 19.34 -6.83 -11.13
N GLY A 146 18.66 -5.70 -10.87
CA GLY A 146 19.32 -4.52 -10.30
C GLY A 146 20.41 -3.96 -11.22
N GLU A 147 21.01 -2.84 -10.83
CA GLU A 147 22.13 -2.23 -11.57
C GLU A 147 23.38 -3.15 -11.61
N ASP A 148 23.47 -4.11 -10.67
CA ASP A 148 24.63 -4.99 -10.44
C ASP A 148 24.40 -6.49 -10.78
N GLY A 149 23.28 -6.86 -11.38
CA GLY A 149 22.95 -8.27 -11.66
C GLY A 149 23.62 -8.84 -12.91
N PRO A 150 23.93 -10.15 -12.93
CA PRO A 150 24.51 -10.80 -14.11
C PRO A 150 23.51 -10.82 -15.27
N GLY A 151 23.76 -9.97 -16.27
CA GLY A 151 22.86 -9.76 -17.42
C GLY A 151 22.31 -8.34 -17.52
N ALA A 152 22.58 -7.47 -16.54
CA ALA A 152 22.28 -6.05 -16.62
C ALA A 152 22.97 -5.46 -17.87
N LEU A 153 22.18 -4.93 -18.80
CA LEU A 153 22.69 -4.00 -19.78
C LEU A 153 23.17 -2.75 -19.03
N ASN A 154 24.16 -2.03 -19.59
CA ASN A 154 24.93 -0.93 -18.98
C ASN A 154 24.15 0.25 -18.35
N ALA A 155 22.83 0.16 -18.17
CA ALA A 155 21.97 1.21 -17.64
C ALA A 155 20.86 0.72 -16.67
N GLY A 156 20.88 -0.52 -16.17
CA GLY A 156 19.84 -1.01 -15.25
C GLY A 156 18.43 -1.13 -15.87
N ILE A 157 18.35 -1.11 -17.21
CA ILE A 157 17.11 -1.17 -17.99
C ILE A 157 16.59 -2.61 -18.04
N ILE A 158 15.28 -2.78 -17.83
CA ILE A 158 14.59 -4.06 -17.88
C ILE A 158 14.70 -4.73 -19.26
N SER A 159 14.99 -6.03 -19.32
CA SER A 159 15.03 -6.78 -20.57
C SER A 159 13.61 -7.03 -21.13
N PRO A 160 13.44 -7.35 -22.42
CA PRO A 160 12.12 -7.66 -22.99
C PRO A 160 11.37 -8.78 -22.25
N LYS A 161 12.10 -9.79 -21.78
CA LYS A 161 11.52 -10.92 -21.02
C LYS A 161 11.07 -10.50 -19.62
N GLU A 162 11.87 -9.69 -18.94
CA GLU A 162 11.51 -9.14 -17.62
C GLU A 162 10.32 -8.17 -17.76
N PHE A 163 10.25 -7.41 -18.84
CA PHE A 163 9.11 -6.54 -19.16
C PHE A 163 7.81 -7.33 -19.35
N GLU A 164 7.86 -8.43 -20.10
CA GLU A 164 6.70 -9.33 -20.24
C GLU A 164 6.27 -9.90 -18.88
N TYR A 165 7.24 -10.30 -18.04
CA TYR A 165 6.97 -10.78 -16.69
C TYR A 165 6.33 -9.69 -15.81
N TYR A 166 6.86 -8.46 -15.86
CA TYR A 166 6.29 -7.31 -15.17
C TYR A 166 4.81 -7.11 -15.54
N CYS A 167 4.52 -7.07 -16.85
CA CYS A 167 3.15 -6.90 -17.34
C CYS A 167 2.22 -8.03 -16.86
N GLN A 168 2.70 -9.28 -16.82
CA GLN A 168 1.93 -10.40 -16.29
C GLN A 168 1.72 -10.30 -14.79
N ALA A 169 2.75 -9.93 -14.02
CA ALA A 169 2.68 -9.80 -12.57
C ALA A 169 1.64 -8.76 -12.16
N ILE A 170 1.67 -7.55 -12.75
CA ILE A 170 0.68 -6.51 -12.44
C ILE A 170 -0.75 -6.93 -12.80
N ARG A 171 -0.93 -7.77 -13.83
CA ARG A 171 -2.25 -8.25 -14.26
C ARG A 171 -2.80 -9.37 -13.36
N ASP A 172 -1.96 -10.35 -13.06
CA ASP A 172 -2.38 -11.66 -12.55
C ASP A 172 -2.17 -11.85 -11.05
N THR A 173 -1.46 -10.94 -10.38
CA THR A 173 -1.13 -11.05 -8.95
C THR A 173 -1.59 -9.84 -8.13
N ALA A 174 -1.28 -9.87 -6.84
CA ALA A 174 -1.45 -8.74 -5.93
C ALA A 174 -0.19 -7.86 -5.84
N GLU A 175 0.62 -7.80 -6.91
CA GLU A 175 1.78 -6.90 -6.96
C GLU A 175 1.30 -5.46 -6.76
N TRP A 176 2.00 -4.73 -5.90
CA TRP A 176 1.69 -3.34 -5.61
C TRP A 176 1.94 -2.51 -6.87
N GLY A 177 1.03 -1.58 -7.17
CA GLY A 177 1.23 -0.66 -8.28
C GLY A 177 1.80 0.67 -7.81
N GLY A 178 2.36 1.44 -8.73
CA GLY A 178 2.92 2.76 -8.44
C GLY A 178 2.74 3.75 -9.58
N GLU A 179 3.73 4.64 -9.72
CA GLU A 179 3.75 5.71 -10.71
C GLU A 179 3.51 5.23 -12.16
N PRO A 180 4.15 4.14 -12.66
CA PRO A 180 3.91 3.66 -14.02
C PRO A 180 2.46 3.26 -14.25
N GLU A 181 1.84 2.57 -13.28
CA GLU A 181 0.45 2.13 -13.38
C GLU A 181 -0.53 3.31 -13.33
N ILE A 182 -0.25 4.32 -12.49
CA ILE A 182 -1.08 5.52 -12.41
C ILE A 182 -1.06 6.26 -13.75
N LEU A 183 0.14 6.48 -14.31
CA LEU A 183 0.28 7.13 -15.62
C LEU A 183 -0.43 6.31 -16.71
N ALA A 184 -0.25 5.00 -16.73
CA ALA A 184 -0.92 4.10 -17.68
C ALA A 184 -2.44 4.17 -17.57
N LEU A 185 -2.99 4.17 -16.36
CA LEU A 185 -4.43 4.26 -16.12
C LEU A 185 -5.01 5.62 -16.51
N SER A 186 -4.29 6.71 -16.22
CA SER A 186 -4.69 8.04 -16.63
C SER A 186 -4.85 8.10 -18.15
N ARG A 187 -3.86 7.59 -18.88
CA ARG A 187 -3.85 7.55 -20.35
C ARG A 187 -4.89 6.58 -20.92
N ALA A 188 -5.01 5.37 -20.36
CA ALA A 188 -5.95 4.35 -20.83
C ALA A 188 -7.41 4.79 -20.73
N TYR A 189 -7.78 5.48 -19.65
CA TYR A 189 -9.14 5.99 -19.44
C TYR A 189 -9.34 7.43 -19.90
N ASN A 190 -8.27 8.08 -20.39
CA ASN A 190 -8.25 9.48 -20.80
C ASN A 190 -8.89 10.40 -19.74
N VAL A 191 -8.39 10.26 -18.52
CA VAL A 191 -8.83 11.04 -17.35
C VAL A 191 -7.61 11.41 -16.51
N PRO A 192 -7.46 12.66 -16.06
CA PRO A 192 -6.39 13.00 -15.14
C PRO A 192 -6.54 12.24 -13.82
N ILE A 193 -5.40 11.94 -13.18
CA ILE A 193 -5.36 11.36 -11.84
C ILE A 193 -4.57 12.32 -10.95
N HIS A 194 -5.17 12.72 -9.83
CA HIS A 194 -4.53 13.52 -8.79
C HIS A 194 -4.24 12.64 -7.57
N VAL A 195 -2.96 12.55 -7.21
CA VAL A 195 -2.49 11.81 -6.04
C VAL A 195 -2.17 12.81 -4.94
N ILE A 196 -2.95 12.80 -3.86
CA ILE A 196 -2.73 13.63 -2.68
C ILE A 196 -1.81 12.91 -1.71
N GLN A 197 -0.75 13.58 -1.26
CA GLN A 197 0.28 12.97 -0.40
C GLN A 197 0.86 13.97 0.60
N SER A 198 1.53 13.47 1.63
CA SER A 198 2.29 14.26 2.61
C SER A 198 3.68 14.69 2.10
N GLY A 199 3.82 14.90 0.80
CA GLY A 199 5.06 15.21 0.12
C GLY A 199 5.09 16.60 -0.51
N THR A 200 6.19 16.91 -1.20
CA THR A 200 6.29 18.07 -2.10
C THR A 200 6.49 17.56 -3.52
N PRO A 201 5.57 17.83 -4.46
CA PRO A 201 4.33 18.59 -4.28
C PRO A 201 3.27 17.81 -3.46
N PRO A 202 2.34 18.53 -2.79
CA PRO A 202 1.25 17.93 -2.01
C PRO A 202 0.22 17.21 -2.88
N VAL A 203 0.15 17.57 -4.17
CA VAL A 203 -0.66 16.88 -5.18
C VAL A 203 0.24 16.59 -6.38
N VAL A 204 0.36 15.32 -6.76
CA VAL A 204 0.98 14.89 -8.01
C VAL A 204 -0.12 14.74 -9.05
N ILE A 205 0.07 15.36 -10.22
CA ILE A 205 -0.91 15.39 -11.30
C ILE A 205 -0.41 14.53 -12.45
N HIS A 206 -1.16 13.48 -12.78
CA HIS A 206 -0.95 12.65 -13.97
C HIS A 206 -1.94 13.07 -15.04
N ASN A 207 -1.44 13.67 -16.12
CA ASN A 207 -2.26 14.05 -17.26
C ASN A 207 -2.21 12.98 -18.36
N PRO A 208 -3.36 12.66 -18.99
CA PRO A 208 -3.41 11.65 -20.06
C PRO A 208 -2.65 12.09 -21.32
N SER A 209 -2.42 13.39 -21.52
CA SER A 209 -1.63 13.91 -22.63
C SER A 209 -0.11 13.80 -22.42
N GLY A 210 0.35 13.50 -21.20
CA GLY A 210 1.77 13.51 -20.84
C GLY A 210 2.42 14.91 -20.80
N THR A 211 1.65 15.98 -21.01
CA THR A 211 2.17 17.35 -20.93
C THR A 211 2.25 17.80 -19.47
N PRO A 212 3.37 18.40 -19.02
CA PRO A 212 3.42 19.09 -17.74
C PRO A 212 2.37 20.19 -17.75
N TYR A 213 1.33 20.03 -16.95
CA TYR A 213 0.22 20.95 -16.85
C TYR A 213 -0.12 21.08 -15.38
N ASP A 214 -0.04 22.32 -14.88
CA ASP A 214 -0.59 22.69 -13.58
C ASP A 214 -2.11 22.66 -13.72
N GLY A 215 -2.66 21.45 -13.61
CA GLY A 215 -4.09 21.18 -13.74
C GLY A 215 -4.91 22.01 -12.76
N ASP A 216 -6.14 22.34 -13.14
CA ASP A 216 -7.10 22.87 -12.18
C ASP A 216 -7.35 21.79 -11.12
N LEU A 217 -6.81 21.99 -9.92
CA LEU A 217 -7.01 21.08 -8.79
C LEU A 217 -8.50 20.89 -8.45
N ARG A 218 -9.38 21.78 -8.91
CA ARG A 218 -10.83 21.74 -8.75
C ARG A 218 -11.57 21.18 -9.96
N GLU A 219 -10.87 20.60 -10.94
CA GLU A 219 -11.46 19.88 -12.06
C GLU A 219 -12.50 18.87 -11.54
N LYS A 220 -13.69 18.83 -12.13
CA LYS A 220 -14.75 17.92 -11.69
C LYS A 220 -14.58 16.51 -12.25
N ARG A 221 -13.97 16.38 -13.43
CA ARG A 221 -13.77 15.11 -14.12
C ARG A 221 -12.31 14.65 -13.98
N VAL A 222 -11.95 14.32 -12.74
CA VAL A 222 -10.62 13.86 -12.35
C VAL A 222 -10.75 12.77 -11.30
N VAL A 223 -9.90 11.76 -11.39
CA VAL A 223 -9.76 10.72 -10.39
C VAL A 223 -8.91 11.27 -9.25
N ARG A 224 -9.42 11.24 -8.01
CA ARG A 224 -8.66 11.68 -6.83
C ARG A 224 -8.39 10.49 -5.91
N ILE A 225 -7.13 10.25 -5.61
CA ILE A 225 -6.68 9.24 -4.65
C ILE A 225 -5.72 9.88 -3.65
N SER A 226 -5.62 9.30 -2.45
CA SER A 226 -4.59 9.68 -1.48
C SER A 226 -3.56 8.56 -1.33
N TYR A 227 -2.31 8.96 -1.11
CA TYR A 227 -1.16 8.08 -0.94
C TYR A 227 -0.60 8.25 0.47
N HIS A 228 -0.47 7.13 1.17
CA HIS A 228 -0.04 7.06 2.57
C HIS A 228 1.15 6.12 2.67
N ARG A 229 2.27 6.61 3.19
CA ARG A 229 3.52 5.86 3.31
C ARG A 229 3.70 5.25 4.70
N HIS A 230 3.20 5.92 5.74
CA HIS A 230 3.48 5.58 7.14
C HIS A 230 2.22 5.26 7.94
N MET A 231 1.03 5.58 7.43
CA MET A 231 -0.24 5.35 8.12
C MET A 231 -0.55 3.85 8.35
N TYR A 232 -0.12 2.96 7.45
CA TYR A 232 -0.39 1.52 7.53
C TYR A 232 0.90 0.77 7.87
N GLY A 233 0.88 -0.03 8.94
CA GLY A 233 2.07 -0.77 9.41
C GLY A 233 2.64 -1.81 8.41
N LEU A 234 2.00 -1.98 7.25
CA LEU A 234 2.43 -2.85 6.15
C LEU A 234 3.21 -2.11 5.05
N GLY A 235 3.23 -0.78 5.05
CA GLY A 235 3.91 0.05 4.03
C GLY A 235 2.95 0.98 3.29
N GLU A 236 3.25 1.24 2.03
CA GLU A 236 2.54 2.16 1.14
C GLU A 236 1.09 1.73 0.88
N HIS A 237 0.15 2.68 0.88
CA HIS A 237 -1.27 2.44 0.67
C HIS A 237 -1.97 3.56 -0.08
N TYR A 238 -3.01 3.21 -0.83
CA TYR A 238 -3.85 4.14 -1.56
C TYR A 238 -5.31 4.06 -1.14
N ASN A 239 -5.93 5.22 -0.93
CA ASN A 239 -7.36 5.35 -0.71
C ASN A 239 -8.04 6.17 -1.80
N SER A 240 -9.35 5.96 -1.98
CA SER A 240 -10.18 6.79 -2.86
C SER A 240 -10.58 8.09 -2.16
N LEU A 241 -10.73 9.20 -2.89
CA LEU A 241 -11.19 10.47 -2.34
C LEU A 241 -12.55 10.87 -2.91
N ARG A 242 -13.59 10.81 -2.07
CA ARG A 242 -14.96 11.09 -2.50
C ARG A 242 -15.38 12.51 -2.11
N PRO A 243 -16.31 13.15 -2.83
CA PRO A 243 -16.83 14.45 -2.42
C PRO A 243 -17.38 14.43 -0.99
N GLN A 244 -17.08 15.46 -0.20
CA GLN A 244 -17.70 15.63 1.12
C GLN A 244 -19.21 15.80 0.94
N SER A 245 -19.99 15.12 1.76
CA SER A 245 -21.43 15.35 1.79
C SER A 245 -21.73 16.80 2.21
N LYS A 246 -22.80 17.41 1.71
CA LYS A 246 -23.19 18.77 2.14
C LYS A 246 -23.40 18.85 3.66
N ILE A 247 -23.80 17.75 4.29
CA ILE A 247 -24.02 17.65 5.74
C ILE A 247 -22.68 17.71 6.50
N SER A 248 -21.64 17.03 6.02
CA SER A 248 -20.30 17.06 6.64
C SER A 248 -19.60 18.41 6.45
N SER A 249 -19.82 19.09 5.33
CA SER A 249 -19.26 20.45 5.11
C SER A 249 -19.79 21.48 6.10
N LEU A 250 -21.08 21.37 6.50
CA LEU A 250 -21.72 22.25 7.46
C LEU A 250 -21.21 22.00 8.88
N SER A 251 -21.02 20.74 9.28
CA SER A 251 -20.48 20.43 10.61
C SER A 251 -19.03 20.89 10.78
N HIS A 252 -18.20 20.76 9.74
CA HIS A 252 -16.81 21.23 9.78
C HIS A 252 -16.72 22.76 9.85
N SER A 253 -17.57 23.45 9.09
CA SER A 253 -17.66 24.91 9.14
C SER A 253 -18.08 25.42 10.52
N ILE A 254 -18.99 24.72 11.20
CA ILE A 254 -19.43 25.07 12.57
C ILE A 254 -18.31 24.80 13.58
N GLN A 255 -17.56 23.71 13.46
CA GLN A 255 -16.44 23.40 14.35
C GLN A 255 -15.29 24.41 14.23
N ASN A 256 -14.96 24.86 13.01
CA ASN A 256 -13.92 25.87 12.78
C ASN A 256 -14.32 27.28 13.24
N ILE A 257 -15.61 27.56 13.43
CA ILE A 257 -16.10 28.83 14.00
C ILE A 257 -16.09 28.80 15.54
N LEU A 258 -16.11 27.60 16.13
CA LEU A 258 -16.19 27.39 17.58
C LEU A 258 -14.83 27.10 18.24
N ALA A 259 -13.76 27.01 17.47
CA ALA A 259 -12.37 26.84 17.93
C ALA A 259 -11.61 28.17 17.82
#